data_AF-A0AA43D6W7-F1
#
_entry.id   AF-A0AA43D6W7-F1
#
_cell.length_a   1.000
_cell.length_b   1.000
_cell.length_c   1.000
_cell.angle_alpha   90.00
_cell.angle_beta   90.00
_cell.angle_gamma   90.00
#
_symmetry.space_group_name_H-M   'P 1'
#
loop_
_entity.id
_entity.type
_entity.pdbx_description
1 polymer ?
#
loop_
_entity_poly.entity_id
_entity_poly.type
_entity_poly.pdbx_seq_one_letter_code
_entity_poly.pdbx_strand_id
1 'polypeptide(L)'
;MTKKMINLFRESPRVITMAIIVVMMAVGTGCKSKKKAMEAADAEARKAKMEQEAALKKQQQQQQEEELRKREAEERARREAEAKKSEPYSKLEQYFSAIGNASSVSAANSSISEALTLFTSPETPVLIVISESGGQKDYDRPTTIRDYLNYLKDQKKRADKIGNLQFDSSGKITEVELVKQK
;
A
#
# COMPACT_ATOMS: atom_id res chain seq x y z
N MET A 1 28.53 -29.79 79.64
CA MET A 1 28.36 -30.60 80.87
C MET A 1 26.88 -30.88 81.04
N THR A 2 26.46 -32.12 80.72
CA THR A 2 25.85 -33.13 81.61
C THR A 2 24.31 -33.20 81.47
N LYS A 3 23.82 -34.06 80.57
CA LYS A 3 23.32 -35.44 80.84
C LYS A 3 22.10 -35.47 81.78
N LYS A 4 20.92 -35.78 81.22
CA LYS A 4 19.88 -36.60 81.87
C LYS A 4 18.99 -37.25 80.81
N MET A 5 19.48 -38.39 80.31
CA MET A 5 18.64 -39.48 79.81
C MET A 5 18.04 -40.18 81.03
N ILE A 6 16.72 -40.35 81.05
CA ILE A 6 16.08 -41.43 81.82
C ILE A 6 15.08 -42.12 80.89
N ASN A 7 15.44 -43.37 80.61
CA ASN A 7 14.67 -44.47 80.04
C ASN A 7 13.16 -44.43 80.28
N LEU A 8 12.41 -44.67 79.21
CA LEU A 8 11.15 -45.43 79.28
C LEU A 8 10.94 -46.19 77.96
N PHE A 9 11.74 -47.24 77.73
CA PHE A 9 11.47 -48.21 76.67
C PHE A 9 11.41 -49.60 77.30
N ARG A 10 10.18 -50.05 77.57
CA ARG A 10 9.88 -51.45 77.92
C ARG A 10 8.39 -51.69 77.68
N GLU A 11 7.99 -51.96 76.44
CA GLU A 11 6.71 -52.60 76.13
C GLU A 11 6.77 -53.30 74.75
N SER A 12 6.80 -54.65 74.81
CA SER A 12 6.10 -55.63 73.95
C SER A 12 6.24 -55.62 72.40
N PRO A 13 6.87 -56.66 71.79
CA PRO A 13 7.10 -56.75 70.33
C PRO A 13 5.84 -57.00 69.48
N ARG A 14 4.69 -57.29 70.11
CA ARG A 14 3.41 -57.53 69.42
C ARG A 14 2.70 -56.25 68.99
N VAL A 15 2.98 -55.13 69.65
CA VAL A 15 2.39 -53.82 69.29
C VAL A 15 3.06 -53.24 68.04
N ILE A 16 4.35 -53.49 67.87
CA ILE A 16 5.13 -53.04 66.69
C ILE A 16 4.69 -53.82 65.43
N THR A 17 4.34 -55.10 65.56
CA THR A 17 3.90 -55.91 64.41
C THR A 17 2.50 -55.52 63.90
N MET A 18 1.59 -55.07 64.78
CA MET A 18 0.28 -54.57 64.35
C MET A 18 0.34 -53.18 63.70
N ALA A 19 1.29 -52.34 64.07
CA ALA A 19 1.46 -51.02 63.44
C ALA A 19 1.97 -51.12 61.99
N ILE A 20 2.75 -52.14 61.64
CA ILE A 20 3.29 -52.33 60.28
C ILE A 20 2.23 -52.89 59.32
N ILE A 21 1.30 -53.71 59.80
CA ILE A 21 0.22 -54.28 58.96
C ILE A 21 -0.85 -53.22 58.63
N VAL A 22 -1.11 -52.27 59.54
CA VAL A 22 -2.04 -51.16 59.27
C VAL A 22 -1.45 -50.15 58.29
N VAL A 23 -0.13 -49.97 58.25
CA VAL A 23 0.55 -49.06 57.31
C VAL A 23 0.65 -49.65 55.89
N MET A 24 0.76 -50.98 55.73
CA MET A 24 0.79 -51.61 54.40
C MET A 24 -0.59 -51.69 53.71
N MET A 25 -1.71 -51.54 54.44
CA MET A 25 -3.04 -51.43 53.83
C MET A 25 -3.42 -49.98 53.42
N ALA A 26 -2.58 -49.00 53.69
CA ALA A 26 -2.82 -47.58 53.36
C ALA A 26 -2.06 -47.08 52.11
N VAL A 27 -1.48 -47.97 51.29
CA VAL A 27 -0.75 -47.58 50.05
C VAL A 27 -1.57 -47.84 48.77
N GLY A 28 -2.87 -48.13 48.89
CA GLY A 28 -3.73 -48.55 47.78
C GLY A 28 -4.57 -47.48 47.08
N THR A 29 -4.55 -46.20 47.49
CA THR A 29 -5.54 -45.22 47.00
C THR A 29 -4.99 -43.83 46.64
N GLY A 30 -3.70 -43.71 46.29
CA GLY A 30 -3.07 -42.43 45.95
C GLY A 30 -3.09 -41.99 44.47
N CYS A 31 -3.52 -42.84 43.53
CA CYS A 31 -3.39 -42.56 42.07
C CYS A 31 -4.64 -41.95 41.39
N LYS A 32 -5.81 -41.86 42.05
CA LYS A 32 -7.02 -41.28 41.42
C LYS A 32 -7.14 -39.76 41.59
N SER A 33 -6.69 -39.18 42.71
CA SER A 33 -6.77 -37.73 42.96
C SER A 33 -5.71 -36.95 42.17
N LYS A 34 -4.48 -37.45 42.08
CA LYS A 34 -3.41 -36.85 41.25
C LYS A 34 -3.73 -36.87 39.75
N LYS A 35 -4.33 -37.97 39.26
CA LYS A 35 -4.76 -38.08 37.85
C LYS A 35 -5.86 -37.06 37.50
N LYS A 36 -6.86 -36.91 38.37
CA LYS A 36 -7.94 -35.91 38.17
C LYS A 36 -7.46 -34.46 38.23
N ALA A 37 -6.53 -34.15 39.14
CA ALA A 37 -5.93 -32.81 39.20
C ALA A 37 -5.09 -32.49 37.95
N MET A 38 -4.38 -33.49 37.41
CA MET A 38 -3.60 -33.34 36.18
C MET A 38 -4.48 -33.22 34.93
N GLU A 39 -5.59 -33.98 34.85
CA GLU A 39 -6.58 -33.87 33.77
C GLU A 39 -7.31 -32.51 33.76
N ALA A 40 -7.59 -31.93 34.93
CA ALA A 40 -8.18 -30.59 35.03
C ALA A 40 -7.20 -29.48 34.61
N ALA A 41 -5.93 -29.57 35.02
CA ALA A 41 -4.89 -28.62 34.62
C ALA A 41 -4.58 -28.70 33.11
N ASP A 42 -4.60 -29.89 32.51
CA ASP A 42 -4.43 -30.08 31.07
C ASP A 42 -5.62 -29.51 30.27
N ALA A 43 -6.85 -29.65 30.78
CA ALA A 43 -8.04 -29.06 30.18
C ALA A 43 -8.01 -27.52 30.19
N GLU A 44 -7.57 -26.90 31.29
CA GLU A 44 -7.39 -25.44 31.38
C GLU A 44 -6.26 -24.95 30.47
N ALA A 45 -5.14 -25.67 30.41
CA ALA A 45 -4.03 -25.34 29.52
C ALA A 45 -4.42 -25.43 28.03
N ARG A 46 -5.25 -26.41 27.64
CA ARG A 46 -5.79 -26.52 26.27
C ARG A 46 -6.76 -25.39 25.95
N LYS A 47 -7.63 -25.02 26.90
CA LYS A 47 -8.57 -23.89 26.73
C LYS A 47 -7.82 -22.57 26.56
N ALA A 48 -6.82 -22.31 27.39
CA ALA A 48 -5.98 -21.11 27.29
C ALA A 48 -5.21 -21.04 25.96
N LYS A 49 -4.68 -22.19 25.48
CA LYS A 49 -4.03 -22.26 24.15
C LYS A 49 -5.00 -21.98 23.01
N MET A 50 -6.21 -22.53 23.04
CA MET A 50 -7.23 -22.27 22.02
C MET A 50 -7.69 -20.80 22.01
N GLU A 51 -7.82 -20.17 23.18
CA GLU A 51 -8.17 -18.75 23.27
C GLU A 51 -7.04 -17.83 22.77
N GLN A 52 -5.78 -18.15 23.11
CA GLN A 52 -4.61 -17.44 22.58
C GLN A 52 -4.47 -17.59 21.06
N GLU A 53 -4.68 -18.79 20.52
CA GLU A 53 -4.65 -19.04 19.08
C GLU A 53 -5.78 -18.31 18.36
N ALA A 54 -7.00 -18.30 18.94
CA ALA A 54 -8.13 -17.55 18.40
C ALA A 54 -7.89 -16.03 18.43
N ALA A 55 -7.27 -15.50 19.49
CA ALA A 55 -6.90 -14.09 19.59
C ALA A 55 -5.81 -13.72 18.56
N LEU A 56 -4.78 -14.57 18.43
CA LEU A 56 -3.72 -14.38 17.44
C LEU A 56 -4.27 -14.40 16.01
N LYS A 57 -5.17 -15.34 15.71
CA LYS A 57 -5.82 -15.44 14.40
C LYS A 57 -6.66 -14.20 14.08
N LYS A 58 -7.42 -13.67 15.06
CA LYS A 58 -8.17 -12.42 14.89
C LYS A 58 -7.24 -11.23 14.63
N GLN A 59 -6.14 -11.14 15.38
CA GLN A 59 -5.15 -10.08 15.19
C GLN A 59 -4.49 -10.17 13.81
N GLN A 60 -4.14 -11.37 13.36
CA GLN A 60 -3.60 -11.60 12.01
C GLN A 60 -4.61 -11.24 10.91
N GLN A 61 -5.89 -11.60 11.08
CA GLN A 61 -6.95 -11.23 10.14
C GLN A 61 -7.13 -9.72 10.05
N GLN A 62 -7.14 -9.02 11.18
CA GLN A 62 -7.24 -7.55 11.22
C GLN A 62 -6.02 -6.89 10.55
N GLN A 63 -4.81 -7.40 10.78
CA GLN A 63 -3.60 -6.90 10.13
C GLN A 63 -3.62 -7.11 8.62
N GLN A 64 -4.07 -8.28 8.14
CA GLN A 64 -4.20 -8.56 6.71
C GLN A 64 -5.25 -7.67 6.05
N GLU A 65 -6.39 -7.44 6.70
CA GLU A 65 -7.44 -6.55 6.20
C GLU A 65 -6.95 -5.09 6.13
N GLU A 66 -6.25 -4.61 7.15
CA GLU A 66 -5.67 -3.26 7.15
C GLU A 66 -4.63 -3.09 6.04
N GLU A 67 -3.76 -4.09 5.85
CA GLU A 67 -2.75 -4.07 4.79
C GLU A 67 -3.39 -4.08 3.40
N LEU A 68 -4.41 -4.91 3.18
CA LEU A 68 -5.17 -4.93 1.93
C LEU A 68 -5.80 -3.57 1.65
N ARG A 69 -6.44 -2.95 2.66
CA ARG A 69 -7.03 -1.61 2.53
C ARG A 69 -5.99 -0.54 2.21
N LYS A 70 -4.80 -0.60 2.79
CA LYS A 70 -3.69 0.32 2.47
C LYS A 70 -3.22 0.16 1.03
N ARG A 71 -3.01 -1.09 0.57
CA ARG A 71 -2.61 -1.39 -0.81
C ARG A 71 -3.65 -0.92 -1.82
N GLU A 72 -4.94 -1.17 -1.56
CA GLU A 72 -6.02 -0.69 -2.42
C GLU A 72 -6.11 0.84 -2.47
N ALA A 73 -5.95 1.51 -1.33
CA ALA A 73 -5.95 2.97 -1.27
C ALA A 73 -4.76 3.58 -2.03
N GLU A 74 -3.56 2.99 -1.89
CA GLU A 74 -2.37 3.39 -2.64
C GLU A 74 -2.54 3.17 -4.14
N GLU A 75 -3.09 2.03 -4.54
CA GLU A 75 -3.35 1.74 -5.95
C GLU A 75 -4.38 2.70 -6.54
N ARG A 76 -5.46 3.01 -5.82
CA ARG A 76 -6.43 4.04 -6.25
C ARG A 76 -5.78 5.40 -6.37
N ALA A 77 -5.00 5.83 -5.39
CA ALA A 77 -4.28 7.10 -5.43
C ALA A 77 -3.29 7.15 -6.62
N ARG A 78 -2.61 6.05 -6.91
CA ARG A 78 -1.72 5.93 -8.07
C ARG A 78 -2.48 6.03 -9.39
N ARG A 79 -3.57 5.29 -9.54
CA ARG A 79 -4.42 5.34 -10.75
C ARG A 79 -5.02 6.73 -10.96
N GLU A 80 -5.48 7.38 -9.89
CA GLU A 80 -5.96 8.76 -9.95
C GLU A 80 -4.84 9.74 -10.33
N ALA A 81 -3.62 9.56 -9.81
CA ALA A 81 -2.47 10.38 -10.18
C ALA A 81 -2.07 10.18 -11.65
N GLU A 82 -2.07 8.94 -12.15
CA GLU A 82 -1.82 8.63 -13.56
C GLU A 82 -2.93 9.20 -14.46
N ALA A 83 -4.20 9.06 -14.07
CA ALA A 83 -5.33 9.62 -14.80
C ALA A 83 -5.26 11.15 -14.87
N LYS A 84 -4.97 11.82 -13.74
CA LYS A 84 -4.77 13.28 -13.69
C LYS A 84 -3.62 13.75 -14.55
N LYS A 85 -2.55 12.95 -14.70
CA LYS A 85 -1.48 13.25 -15.64
C LYS A 85 -1.93 13.12 -17.10
N SER A 86 -2.83 12.18 -17.41
CA SER A 86 -3.28 11.93 -18.79
C SER A 86 -4.36 12.90 -19.30
N GLU A 87 -5.12 13.54 -18.40
CA GLU A 87 -6.23 14.43 -18.78
C GLU A 87 -5.75 15.68 -19.54
N PRO A 88 -4.73 16.44 -19.08
CA PRO A 88 -4.22 17.59 -19.84
C PRO A 88 -3.67 17.21 -21.21
N TYR A 89 -3.04 16.04 -21.34
CA TYR A 89 -2.53 15.52 -22.62
C TYR A 89 -3.68 15.27 -23.59
N SER A 90 -4.69 14.53 -23.16
CA SER A 90 -5.86 14.20 -23.98
C SER A 90 -6.61 15.47 -24.40
N LYS A 91 -6.76 16.42 -23.48
CA LYS A 91 -7.45 17.68 -23.74
C LYS A 91 -6.68 18.56 -24.72
N LEU A 92 -5.36 18.66 -24.58
CA LEU A 92 -4.54 19.42 -25.51
C LEU A 92 -4.52 18.78 -26.91
N GLU A 93 -4.42 17.46 -27.00
CA GLU A 93 -4.49 16.71 -28.26
C GLU A 93 -5.85 16.92 -28.98
N GLN A 94 -6.94 16.97 -28.21
CA GLN A 94 -8.27 17.31 -28.73
C GLN A 94 -8.29 18.72 -29.33
N TYR A 95 -7.72 19.71 -28.64
CA TYR A 95 -7.64 21.08 -29.17
C TYR A 95 -6.79 21.16 -30.42
N PHE A 96 -5.61 20.53 -30.44
CA PHE A 96 -4.77 20.43 -31.63
C PHE A 96 -5.54 19.86 -32.83
N SER A 97 -6.28 18.79 -32.61
CA SER A 97 -7.12 18.15 -33.62
C SER A 97 -8.27 19.06 -34.07
N ALA A 98 -8.95 19.74 -33.15
CA ALA A 98 -10.04 20.66 -33.47
C ALA A 98 -9.57 21.86 -34.30
N ILE A 99 -8.39 22.39 -34.00
CA ILE A 99 -7.79 23.54 -34.71
C ILE A 99 -7.36 23.12 -36.12
N GLY A 100 -6.60 22.03 -36.25
CA GLY A 100 -6.08 21.56 -37.54
C GLY A 100 -7.17 21.10 -38.51
N ASN A 101 -8.31 20.61 -37.99
CA ASN A 101 -9.44 20.13 -38.78
C ASN A 101 -10.63 21.10 -38.85
N ALA A 102 -10.48 22.33 -38.36
CA ALA A 102 -11.58 23.28 -38.30
C ALA A 102 -12.16 23.59 -39.70
N SER A 103 -13.49 23.59 -39.80
CA SER A 103 -14.20 23.92 -41.05
C SER A 103 -14.14 25.41 -41.42
N SER A 104 -13.79 26.29 -40.48
CA SER A 104 -13.66 27.72 -40.70
C SER A 104 -12.60 28.34 -39.80
N VAL A 105 -12.09 29.51 -40.21
CA VAL A 105 -11.13 30.31 -39.43
C VAL A 105 -11.74 30.71 -38.08
N SER A 106 -13.03 31.02 -38.04
CA SER A 106 -13.74 31.36 -36.80
C SER A 106 -13.74 30.19 -35.81
N ALA A 107 -14.08 28.98 -36.26
CA ALA A 107 -14.06 27.78 -35.42
C ALA A 107 -12.65 27.45 -34.89
N ALA A 108 -11.63 27.61 -35.73
CA ALA A 108 -10.24 27.45 -35.30
C ALA A 108 -9.87 28.48 -34.23
N ASN A 109 -10.18 29.76 -34.43
CA ASN A 109 -9.86 30.83 -33.48
C ASN A 109 -10.56 30.65 -32.12
N SER A 110 -11.80 30.14 -32.10
CA SER A 110 -12.47 29.77 -30.85
C SER A 110 -11.71 28.66 -30.12
N SER A 111 -11.34 27.59 -30.85
CA SER A 111 -10.57 26.47 -30.29
C SER A 111 -9.19 26.91 -29.78
N ILE A 112 -8.51 27.83 -30.49
CA ILE A 112 -7.25 28.44 -30.04
C ILE A 112 -7.44 29.18 -28.72
N SER A 113 -8.49 30.01 -28.63
CA SER A 113 -8.76 30.81 -27.43
C SER A 113 -9.03 29.93 -26.21
N GLU A 114 -9.76 28.84 -26.40
CA GLU A 114 -10.00 27.84 -25.34
C GLU A 114 -8.72 27.09 -24.96
N ALA A 115 -7.95 26.63 -25.95
CA ALA A 115 -6.70 25.92 -25.71
C ALA A 115 -5.70 26.76 -24.91
N LEU A 116 -5.59 28.05 -25.23
CA LEU A 116 -4.72 29.00 -24.52
C LEU A 116 -5.02 29.08 -23.01
N THR A 117 -6.24 28.77 -22.58
CA THR A 117 -6.58 28.74 -21.15
C THR A 117 -5.89 27.62 -20.37
N LEU A 118 -5.35 26.60 -21.05
CA LEU A 118 -4.60 25.51 -20.41
C LEU A 118 -3.19 25.94 -20.00
N PHE A 119 -2.69 27.05 -20.53
CA PHE A 119 -1.31 27.50 -20.38
C PHE A 119 -1.19 28.62 -19.34
N THR A 120 0.00 28.77 -18.76
CA THR A 120 0.31 29.91 -17.88
C THR A 120 0.29 31.23 -18.63
N SER A 121 0.76 31.22 -19.87
CA SER A 121 0.59 32.33 -20.79
C SER A 121 0.62 31.85 -22.24
N PRO A 122 0.13 32.66 -23.19
CA PRO A 122 0.26 32.34 -24.61
C PRO A 122 1.71 32.30 -25.14
N GLU A 123 2.67 32.80 -24.36
CA GLU A 123 4.10 32.81 -24.60
C GLU A 123 4.79 31.55 -24.06
N THR A 124 4.02 30.62 -23.47
CA THR A 124 4.54 29.31 -23.01
C THR A 124 5.37 28.66 -24.13
N PRO A 125 6.63 28.28 -23.85
CA PRO A 125 7.54 27.71 -24.84
C PRO A 125 7.03 26.37 -25.37
N VAL A 126 7.21 26.16 -26.67
CA VAL A 126 6.99 24.90 -27.37
C VAL A 126 8.30 24.46 -28.00
N LEU A 127 8.74 23.25 -27.64
CA LEU A 127 9.95 22.62 -28.12
C LEU A 127 9.57 21.45 -29.04
N ILE A 128 9.99 21.49 -30.30
CA ILE A 128 9.66 20.44 -31.28
C ILE A 128 10.88 19.56 -31.50
N VAL A 129 10.86 18.34 -30.99
CA VAL A 129 11.90 17.33 -31.20
C VAL A 129 11.86 16.86 -32.65
N ILE A 130 12.96 17.06 -33.38
CA ILE A 130 13.11 16.66 -34.79
C ILE A 130 13.88 15.34 -34.95
N SER A 131 14.79 15.04 -34.02
CA SER A 131 15.53 13.78 -33.94
C SER A 131 15.94 13.47 -32.51
N GLU A 132 16.13 12.20 -32.22
CA GLU A 132 16.71 11.72 -30.97
C GLU A 132 17.74 10.63 -31.30
N SER A 133 18.96 10.77 -30.76
CA SER A 133 20.03 9.79 -30.94
C SER A 133 20.89 9.72 -29.68
N GLY A 134 21.11 8.50 -29.16
CA GLY A 134 21.93 8.30 -27.96
C GLY A 134 21.40 9.03 -26.71
N GLY A 135 20.09 9.28 -26.63
CA GLY A 135 19.45 10.04 -25.53
C GLY A 135 19.61 11.57 -25.61
N GLN A 136 20.21 12.09 -26.69
CA GLN A 136 20.25 13.52 -26.98
C GLN A 136 19.13 13.86 -27.98
N LYS A 137 18.34 14.88 -27.65
CA LYS A 137 17.26 15.39 -28.48
C LYS A 137 17.72 16.62 -29.25
N ASP A 138 17.46 16.63 -30.55
CA ASP A 138 17.59 17.80 -31.39
C ASP A 138 16.24 18.48 -31.49
N TYR A 139 16.24 19.79 -31.27
CA TYR A 139 15.03 20.61 -31.31
C TYR A 139 15.03 21.52 -32.53
N ASP A 140 13.85 21.73 -33.11
CA ASP A 140 13.61 22.79 -34.08
C ASP A 140 13.75 24.17 -33.40
N ARG A 141 13.63 25.24 -34.19
CA ARG A 141 13.60 26.60 -33.66
C ARG A 141 12.53 26.73 -32.57
N PRO A 142 12.87 27.27 -31.39
CA PRO A 142 11.90 27.52 -30.32
C PRO A 142 10.76 28.40 -30.81
N THR A 143 9.54 28.10 -30.36
CA THR A 143 8.33 28.87 -30.65
C THR A 143 7.45 29.00 -29.41
N THR A 144 6.37 29.78 -29.50
CA THR A 144 5.37 29.89 -28.44
C THR A 144 4.14 29.03 -28.74
N ILE A 145 3.36 28.72 -27.71
CA ILE A 145 2.10 27.99 -27.92
C ILE A 145 1.13 28.78 -28.80
N ARG A 146 1.04 30.10 -28.67
CA ARG A 146 0.19 30.93 -29.54
C ARG A 146 0.60 30.76 -31.00
N ASP A 147 1.89 30.83 -31.30
CA ASP A 147 2.39 30.75 -32.67
C ASP A 147 2.22 29.34 -33.24
N TYR A 148 2.48 28.31 -32.44
CA TYR A 148 2.27 26.92 -32.84
C TYR A 148 0.79 26.62 -33.13
N LEU A 149 -0.14 27.08 -32.29
CA LEU A 149 -1.57 26.90 -32.51
C LEU A 149 -2.06 27.62 -33.78
N ASN A 150 -1.54 28.83 -34.06
CA ASN A 150 -1.84 29.53 -35.31
C ASN A 150 -1.23 28.82 -36.52
N TYR A 151 -0.02 28.27 -36.39
CA TYR A 151 0.57 27.43 -37.42
C TYR A 151 -0.32 26.21 -37.74
N LEU A 152 -0.87 25.52 -36.73
CA LEU A 152 -1.81 24.40 -36.95
C LEU A 152 -3.05 24.84 -37.74
N LYS A 153 -3.63 25.99 -37.39
CA LYS A 153 -4.77 26.59 -38.10
C LYS A 153 -4.42 26.85 -39.57
N ASP A 154 -3.27 27.47 -39.83
CA ASP A 154 -2.89 27.92 -41.15
C ASP A 154 -2.47 26.75 -42.06
N GLN A 155 -1.83 25.73 -41.49
CA GLN A 155 -1.40 24.55 -42.23
C GLN A 155 -2.52 23.54 -42.49
N LYS A 156 -3.57 23.51 -41.66
CA LYS A 156 -4.60 22.47 -41.67
C LYS A 156 -4.03 21.05 -41.68
N LYS A 157 -2.95 20.85 -40.90
CA LYS A 157 -2.23 19.57 -40.79
C LYS A 157 -2.49 18.95 -39.42
N ARG A 158 -2.24 17.64 -39.34
CA ARG A 158 -2.18 16.92 -38.07
C ARG A 158 -1.05 17.50 -37.23
N ALA A 159 -1.31 17.73 -35.94
CA ALA A 159 -0.31 18.24 -35.02
C ALA A 159 0.82 17.22 -34.79
N ASP A 160 1.98 17.74 -34.40
CA ASP A 160 3.03 16.93 -33.81
C ASP A 160 2.55 16.29 -32.51
N LYS A 161 3.10 15.12 -32.18
CA LYS A 161 2.66 14.34 -31.02
C LYS A 161 3.15 14.99 -29.74
N ILE A 162 2.30 15.09 -28.72
CA ILE A 162 2.74 15.55 -27.40
C ILE A 162 3.72 14.53 -26.79
N GLY A 163 4.94 14.98 -26.50
CA GLY A 163 5.97 14.21 -25.81
C GLY A 163 5.91 14.42 -24.30
N ASN A 164 6.05 15.66 -23.85
CA ASN A 164 6.07 16.02 -22.43
C ASN A 164 5.35 17.35 -22.19
N LEU A 165 4.73 17.48 -21.01
CA LEU A 165 4.15 18.73 -20.51
C LEU A 165 4.74 19.06 -19.15
N GLN A 166 5.19 20.30 -18.97
CA GLN A 166 5.54 20.82 -17.65
C GLN A 166 4.39 21.68 -17.10
N PHE A 167 4.20 21.66 -15.79
CA PHE A 167 3.08 22.34 -15.13
C PHE A 167 3.56 23.23 -13.98
N ASP A 168 2.83 24.32 -13.75
CA ASP A 168 2.96 25.12 -12.53
C ASP A 168 2.21 24.49 -11.34
N SER A 169 2.28 25.14 -10.17
CA SER A 169 1.57 24.70 -8.96
C SER A 169 0.04 24.75 -9.07
N SER A 170 -0.50 25.44 -10.07
CA SER A 170 -1.94 25.54 -10.34
C SER A 170 -2.43 24.53 -11.38
N GLY A 171 -1.52 23.73 -11.96
CA GLY A 171 -1.82 22.75 -13.00
C GLY A 171 -1.91 23.34 -14.41
N LYS A 172 -1.45 24.58 -14.62
CA LYS A 172 -1.34 25.21 -15.94
C LYS A 172 -0.03 24.78 -16.61
N ILE A 173 -0.06 24.66 -17.94
CA ILE A 173 1.10 24.22 -18.71
C ILE A 173 2.11 25.36 -18.85
N THR A 174 3.36 25.12 -18.44
CA THR A 174 4.49 26.05 -18.50
C THR A 174 5.47 25.76 -19.64
N GLU A 175 5.44 24.56 -20.21
CA GLU A 175 6.24 24.16 -21.38
C GLU A 175 5.59 22.96 -22.08
N VAL A 176 5.68 22.92 -23.40
CA VAL A 176 5.25 21.77 -24.22
C VAL A 176 6.43 21.24 -25.00
N GLU A 177 6.71 19.95 -24.86
CA GLU A 177 7.56 19.20 -25.78
C GLU A 177 6.68 18.43 -26.77
N LEU A 178 6.95 18.61 -28.05
CA LEU A 178 6.31 17.93 -29.16
C LEU A 178 7.32 17.06 -29.89
N VAL A 179 6.86 15.96 -30.48
CA VAL A 179 7.67 15.04 -31.26
C VAL A 179 7.18 15.08 -32.71
N LYS A 180 8.06 15.56 -33.59
CA LYS A 180 7.73 15.74 -35.01
C LYS A 180 7.23 14.44 -35.62
N GLN A 181 6.05 14.48 -36.22
CA GLN A 181 5.51 13.32 -36.93
C GLN A 181 6.06 13.33 -38.37
N LYS A 182 6.66 12.20 -38.79
CA LYS A 182 7.13 12.00 -40.18
C LYS A 182 5.97 11.76 -41.13
#